data_AF-A0A4Z2E112-F1
#
_entry.id   AF-A0A4Z2E112-F1
#
_cell.length_a   1.000
_cell.length_b   1.000
_cell.length_c   1.000
_cell.angle_alpha   90.00
_cell.angle_beta   90.00
_cell.angle_gamma   90.00
#
_symmetry.space_group_name_H-M   'P 1'
#
loop_
_entity.id
_entity.type
_entity.pdbx_description
1 polymer ?
#
loop_
_entity_poly.entity_id
_entity_poly.type
_entity_poly.pdbx_seq_one_letter_code
_entity_poly.pdbx_strand_id
1 'polypeptide(L)'
;MEDLTMGHTTYKIYGQPRVIYPFVFTDTMGLEERSDEGVCVEDIKLAMKGHIKEGYNFDPRYVISEDDPNYNKEPTLEDKVHVLVCVIDANTLHLLGDNHLRKMREVRLAASDMGKV
;
A
#
# COMPACT_ATOMS: atom_id res chain seq x y z
N MET A 1 -10.84 -2.52 17.48
CA MET A 1 -9.79 -2.89 16.54
C MET A 1 -9.25 -1.57 16.04
N GLU A 2 -8.11 -1.14 16.57
CA GLU A 2 -7.51 0.14 16.19
C GLU A 2 -6.74 -0.11 14.89
N ASP A 3 -7.35 0.23 13.75
CA ASP A 3 -6.62 0.36 12.50
C ASP A 3 -5.73 1.61 12.63
N LEU A 4 -4.46 1.40 12.95
CA LEU A 4 -3.54 2.46 13.36
C LEU A 4 -3.02 3.33 12.20
N THR A 5 -3.38 3.04 10.95
CA THR A 5 -2.95 3.84 9.80
C THR A 5 -4.10 4.05 8.81
N MET A 6 -4.52 5.30 8.62
CA MET A 6 -5.49 5.68 7.56
C MET A 6 -4.83 6.24 6.29
N GLY A 7 -3.53 6.59 6.37
CA GLY A 7 -2.85 7.37 5.34
C GLY A 7 -1.71 6.63 4.64
N HIS A 8 -1.31 7.15 3.49
CA HIS A 8 -0.10 6.79 2.76
C HIS A 8 1.07 7.61 3.32
N THR A 9 1.97 6.97 4.08
CA THR A 9 3.03 7.68 4.83
C THR A 9 4.40 7.08 4.56
N THR A 10 5.36 7.94 4.22
CA THR A 10 6.72 7.54 3.84
C THR A 10 7.71 7.77 4.98
N TYR A 11 8.36 6.68 5.40
CA TYR A 11 9.38 6.64 6.41
C TYR A 11 10.78 6.53 5.78
N LYS A 12 11.60 7.55 6.02
CA LYS A 12 13.01 7.56 5.62
C LYS A 12 13.86 6.87 6.69
N ILE A 13 14.76 5.99 6.26
CA ILE A 13 15.70 5.32 7.17
C ILE A 13 17.01 6.10 7.20
N TYR A 14 17.44 6.47 8.41
CA TYR A 14 18.66 7.21 8.65
C TYR A 14 19.77 6.27 9.12
N GLY A 15 20.95 6.39 8.53
CA GLY A 15 22.16 5.68 8.92
C GLY A 15 23.00 6.45 9.94
N GLN A 16 24.32 6.47 9.74
CA GLN A 16 25.22 7.35 10.49
C GLN A 16 24.86 8.83 10.32
N PRO A 17 25.34 9.74 11.18
CA PRO A 17 24.79 11.09 11.28
C PRO A 17 24.72 11.80 9.93
N ARG A 18 23.49 12.14 9.51
CA ARG A 18 23.12 12.87 8.27
C ARG A 18 23.12 12.09 6.96
N VAL A 19 23.18 10.75 6.97
CA VAL A 19 23.00 9.94 5.75
C VAL A 19 21.63 9.28 5.76
N ILE A 20 20.84 9.51 4.70
CA ILE A 20 19.60 8.78 4.44
C ILE A 20 19.98 7.59 3.55
N TYR A 21 19.51 6.39 3.89
CA TYR A 21 19.70 5.24 3.02
C TYR A 21 18.92 5.43 1.71
N PRO A 22 19.38 4.85 0.58
CA PRO A 22 18.73 5.02 -0.73
C PRO A 22 17.45 4.18 -0.87
N PHE A 23 16.68 4.03 0.21
CA PHE A 23 15.38 3.40 0.22
C PHE A 23 14.51 3.99 1.33
N VAL A 24 13.21 3.90 1.13
CA VAL A 24 12.18 4.34 2.08
C VAL A 24 11.18 3.22 2.27
N PHE A 25 10.45 3.24 3.37
CA PHE A 25 9.28 2.40 3.58
C PHE A 25 8.04 3.25 3.50
N THR A 26 7.01 2.72 2.85
CA THR A 26 5.72 3.40 2.80
C THR A 26 4.69 2.54 3.50
N ASP A 27 4.07 3.10 4.53
CA ASP A 27 2.96 2.47 5.23
C ASP A 27 1.63 2.86 4.60
N THR A 28 0.65 1.95 4.68
CA THR A 28 -0.69 2.13 4.13
C THR A 28 -1.73 1.62 5.11
N MET A 29 -3.00 1.96 4.86
CA MET A 29 -4.10 1.31 5.59
C MET A 29 -4.09 -0.22 5.35
N GLY A 30 -4.50 -0.97 6.38
CA GLY A 30 -4.53 -2.43 6.36
C GLY A 30 -5.65 -3.01 5.50
N LEU A 31 -5.51 -4.28 5.11
CA LEU A 31 -6.60 -5.03 4.47
C LEU A 31 -7.57 -5.55 5.53
N GLU A 32 -8.86 -5.43 5.28
CA GLU A 32 -9.91 -6.00 6.14
C GLU A 32 -10.78 -7.03 5.39
N GLU A 33 -11.49 -7.89 6.13
CA GLU A 33 -12.33 -8.95 5.55
C GLU A 33 -13.51 -8.33 4.81
N ARG A 34 -14.07 -7.26 5.36
CA ARG A 34 -15.21 -6.59 4.76
C ARG A 34 -14.75 -5.71 3.59
N SER A 35 -15.63 -5.52 2.63
CA SER A 35 -15.30 -4.70 1.44
C SER A 35 -15.47 -3.21 1.69
N ASP A 36 -16.14 -2.82 2.77
CA ASP A 36 -16.37 -1.44 3.22
C ASP A 36 -15.43 -1.02 4.37
N GLU A 37 -14.42 -1.83 4.66
CA GLU A 37 -13.40 -1.60 5.69
C GLU A 37 -12.00 -1.87 5.10
N GLY A 38 -10.97 -1.27 5.68
CA GLY A 38 -9.60 -1.40 5.20
C GLY A 38 -9.32 -0.68 3.88
N VAL A 39 -8.11 -0.86 3.37
CA VAL A 39 -7.69 -0.29 2.09
C VAL A 39 -8.33 -0.99 0.91
N CYS A 40 -8.69 -0.21 -0.12
CA CYS A 40 -9.11 -0.75 -1.40
C CYS A 40 -7.92 -1.40 -2.14
N VAL A 41 -8.11 -2.59 -2.70
CA VAL A 41 -7.06 -3.32 -3.43
C VAL A 41 -6.55 -2.53 -4.65
N GLU A 42 -7.42 -1.79 -5.31
CA GLU A 42 -7.01 -0.96 -6.45
C GLU A 42 -6.13 0.22 -6.02
N ASP A 43 -6.37 0.80 -4.84
CA ASP A 43 -5.49 1.84 -4.31
C ASP A 43 -4.11 1.28 -3.94
N ILE A 44 -4.01 0.05 -3.42
CA ILE A 44 -2.69 -0.60 -3.24
C ILE A 44 -1.98 -0.75 -4.59
N LYS A 45 -2.70 -1.17 -5.64
CA LYS A 45 -2.12 -1.30 -7.00
C LYS A 45 -1.64 0.04 -7.55
N LEU A 46 -2.40 1.11 -7.33
CA LEU A 46 -2.04 2.47 -7.73
C LEU A 46 -0.84 2.99 -6.92
N ALA A 47 -0.81 2.76 -5.61
CA ALA A 47 0.34 3.07 -4.76
C ALA A 47 1.60 2.33 -5.25
N MET A 48 1.50 1.03 -5.55
CA MET A 48 2.64 0.28 -6.09
C MET A 48 3.17 0.88 -7.39
N LYS A 49 2.27 1.35 -8.26
CA LYS A 49 2.62 2.00 -9.53
C LYS A 49 3.10 3.46 -9.38
N GLY A 50 3.12 4.01 -8.17
CA GLY A 50 3.54 5.38 -7.87
C GLY A 50 2.48 6.45 -8.08
N HIS A 51 1.21 6.05 -8.27
CA HIS A 51 0.10 6.96 -8.54
C HIS A 51 -0.50 7.63 -7.30
N ILE A 52 -0.10 7.24 -6.09
CA ILE A 52 -0.59 7.81 -4.82
C ILE A 52 0.52 8.62 -4.17
N LYS A 53 0.25 9.87 -3.81
CA LYS A 53 1.20 10.77 -3.13
C LYS A 53 1.13 10.63 -1.61
N GLU A 54 2.22 11.06 -0.97
CA GLU A 54 2.33 11.22 0.50
C GLU A 54 1.13 12.00 1.06
N GLY A 55 0.55 11.47 2.14
CA GLY A 55 -0.57 12.12 2.85
C GLY A 55 -1.96 11.82 2.28
N TYR A 56 -2.08 10.98 1.24
CA TYR A 56 -3.38 10.46 0.82
C TYR A 56 -4.03 9.64 1.93
N ASN A 57 -5.31 9.88 2.24
CA ASN A 57 -6.08 9.06 3.16
C ASN A 57 -6.95 8.10 2.35
N PHE A 58 -6.83 6.80 2.62
CA PHE A 58 -7.57 5.77 1.89
C PHE A 58 -9.06 5.82 2.25
N ASP A 59 -9.94 5.73 1.24
CA ASP A 59 -11.37 5.48 1.45
C ASP A 59 -11.64 3.98 1.17
N PRO A 60 -12.18 3.22 2.14
CA PRO A 60 -12.48 1.80 1.94
C PRO A 60 -13.48 1.55 0.80
N ARG A 61 -14.29 2.55 0.44
CA ARG A 61 -15.41 2.39 -0.50
C ARG A 61 -15.07 2.85 -1.92
N TYR A 62 -14.07 3.70 -2.09
CA TYR A 62 -13.79 4.35 -3.36
C TYR A 62 -12.29 4.37 -3.66
N VAL A 63 -11.96 4.00 -4.90
CA VAL A 63 -10.61 4.17 -5.45
C VAL A 63 -10.33 5.66 -5.63
N ILE A 64 -9.08 6.07 -5.43
CA ILE A 64 -8.65 7.44 -5.73
C ILE A 64 -8.99 7.81 -7.18
N SER A 65 -9.51 9.02 -7.37
CA SER A 65 -9.78 9.58 -8.70
C SER A 65 -8.52 10.18 -9.32
N GLU A 66 -8.38 10.15 -10.65
CA GLU A 66 -7.27 10.84 -11.33
C GLU A 66 -7.30 12.37 -11.18
N ASP A 67 -8.46 12.92 -10.82
CA ASP A 67 -8.64 14.34 -10.51
C ASP A 67 -8.33 14.69 -9.05
N ASP A 68 -8.04 13.68 -8.21
CA ASP A 68 -7.63 13.92 -6.81
C ASP A 68 -6.26 14.63 -6.78
N PRO A 69 -6.07 15.67 -5.94
CA PRO A 69 -4.79 16.36 -5.81
C PRO A 69 -3.64 15.42 -5.40
N ASN A 70 -3.94 14.33 -4.69
CA ASN A 70 -2.98 13.30 -4.28
C ASN A 70 -2.75 12.22 -5.33
N TYR A 71 -3.43 12.28 -6.48
CA TYR A 71 -3.12 11.40 -7.60
C TYR A 71 -1.89 11.92 -8.36
N ASN A 72 -0.93 11.03 -8.59
CA ASN A 72 0.24 11.29 -9.41
C ASN A 72 -0.01 10.76 -10.83
N LYS A 73 -0.24 11.68 -11.78
CA LYS A 73 -0.59 11.31 -13.17
C LYS A 73 0.57 10.65 -13.92
N GLU A 74 1.80 11.02 -13.61
CA GLU A 74 3.00 10.61 -14.34
C GLU A 74 4.07 10.10 -13.36
N PRO A 75 3.91 8.89 -12.80
CA PRO A 75 4.85 8.36 -11.83
C PRO A 75 6.21 8.06 -12.45
N THR A 76 7.26 8.50 -11.76
CA THR A 76 8.64 8.19 -12.06
C THR A 76 9.00 6.79 -11.58
N LEU A 77 10.23 6.33 -11.84
CA LEU A 77 10.72 5.08 -11.26
C LEU A 77 10.88 5.18 -9.73
N GLU A 78 11.23 6.35 -9.21
CA GLU A 78 11.41 6.57 -7.76
C GLU A 78 10.08 6.50 -7.00
N ASP A 79 8.97 6.87 -7.66
CA ASP A 79 7.63 6.80 -7.08
C ASP A 79 7.10 5.36 -6.97
N LYS A 80 7.66 4.42 -7.74
CA LYS A 80 7.17 3.04 -7.80
C LYS A 80 7.68 2.22 -6.61
N VAL A 81 6.80 1.35 -6.11
CA VAL A 81 7.18 0.38 -5.09
C VAL A 81 8.01 -0.73 -5.72
N HIS A 82 9.21 -0.91 -5.19
CA HIS A 82 10.17 -1.92 -5.65
C HIS A 82 10.05 -3.24 -4.89
N VAL A 83 9.59 -3.19 -3.64
CA VAL A 83 9.42 -4.36 -2.77
C VAL A 83 8.11 -4.22 -2.01
N LEU A 84 7.26 -5.25 -2.11
CA LEU A 84 6.06 -5.38 -1.31
C LEU A 84 6.34 -6.26 -0.10
N VAL A 85 6.02 -5.77 1.10
CA VAL A 85 6.07 -6.53 2.35
C VAL A 85 4.64 -6.69 2.86
N CYS A 86 4.18 -7.93 3.02
CA CYS A 86 2.90 -8.23 3.63
C CYS A 86 3.11 -8.76 5.04
N VAL A 87 2.49 -8.12 6.04
CA VAL A 87 2.56 -8.53 7.44
C VAL A 87 1.21 -9.10 7.86
N ILE A 88 1.23 -10.25 8.52
CA ILE A 88 0.04 -10.90 9.07
C ILE A 88 0.32 -11.15 10.55
N ASP A 89 -0.60 -10.76 11.42
CA ASP A 89 -0.54 -11.14 12.84
C ASP A 89 -0.80 -12.65 12.97
N ALA A 90 0.17 -13.37 13.54
CA ALA A 90 0.05 -14.81 13.76
C ALA A 90 -1.14 -15.19 14.66
N ASN A 91 -1.58 -14.28 15.54
CA ASN A 91 -2.73 -14.50 16.41
C ASN A 91 -4.06 -14.40 15.66
N THR A 92 -4.12 -13.67 14.55
CA THR A 92 -5.33 -13.46 13.74
C THR A 92 -5.40 -14.39 12.54
N LEU A 93 -4.46 -15.34 12.40
CA LEU A 93 -4.43 -16.29 11.28
C LEU A 93 -5.74 -17.07 11.13
N HIS A 94 -6.41 -17.39 12.25
CA HIS A 94 -7.70 -18.07 12.26
C HIS A 94 -8.88 -17.20 11.79
N LEU A 95 -8.68 -15.89 11.69
CA LEU A 95 -9.65 -14.90 11.21
C LEU A 95 -9.45 -14.55 9.73
N LEU A 96 -8.39 -15.04 9.09
CA LEU A 96 -8.17 -14.86 7.65
C LEU A 96 -9.22 -15.65 6.87
N GLY A 97 -10.29 -14.96 6.48
CA GLY A 97 -11.31 -15.49 5.60
C GLY A 97 -10.85 -15.57 4.14
N ASP A 98 -11.71 -16.17 3.32
CA ASP A 98 -11.47 -16.28 1.88
C ASP A 98 -11.32 -14.91 1.22
N ASN A 99 -12.01 -13.87 1.72
CA ASN A 99 -11.90 -12.55 1.12
C ASN A 99 -10.55 -11.90 1.40
N HIS A 100 -10.03 -11.97 2.63
CA HIS A 100 -8.65 -11.56 2.94
C HIS A 100 -7.63 -12.25 2.02
N LEU A 101 -7.68 -13.58 1.94
CA LEU A 101 -6.74 -14.37 1.13
C LEU A 101 -6.83 -14.01 -0.36
N ARG A 102 -8.05 -13.78 -0.86
CA ARG A 102 -8.27 -13.30 -2.23
C ARG A 102 -7.64 -11.94 -2.46
N LYS A 103 -7.91 -10.94 -1.61
CA LYS A 103 -7.33 -9.58 -1.71
C LYS A 103 -5.79 -9.64 -1.68
N MET A 104 -5.21 -10.37 -0.73
CA MET A 104 -3.75 -10.56 -0.64
C MET A 104 -3.18 -11.22 -1.91
N ARG A 105 -3.85 -12.23 -2.46
CA ARG A 105 -3.45 -12.89 -3.71
C ARG A 105 -3.50 -11.92 -4.89
N GLU A 106 -4.53 -11.09 -5.00
CA GLU A 106 -4.65 -10.09 -6.06
C GLU A 106 -3.51 -9.06 -6.02
N VAL A 107 -3.19 -8.53 -4.84
CA VAL A 107 -2.06 -7.60 -4.65
C VAL A 107 -0.75 -8.28 -5.01
N ARG A 108 -0.50 -9.50 -4.51
CA ARG A 108 0.73 -10.27 -4.80
C ARG A 108 0.90 -10.54 -6.30
N LEU A 109 -0.17 -10.87 -7.01
CA LEU A 109 -0.12 -11.11 -8.45
C LEU A 109 0.17 -9.81 -9.22
N ALA A 110 -0.47 -8.69 -8.84
CA ALA A 110 -0.17 -7.40 -9.44
C ALA A 110 1.30 -7.00 -9.24
N ALA A 111 1.86 -7.18 -8.04
CA ALA A 111 3.28 -6.96 -7.79
C ALA A 111 4.18 -7.88 -8.63
N SER A 112 3.79 -9.16 -8.80
CA SER A 112 4.54 -10.12 -9.62
C SER A 112 4.56 -9.72 -11.09
N ASP A 113 3.45 -9.19 -11.61
CA ASP A 113 3.35 -8.74 -13.00
C ASP A 113 4.16 -7.47 -13.26
N MET A 114 4.29 -6.58 -12.28
CA MET A 114 5.15 -5.39 -12.36
C MET A 114 6.65 -5.73 -12.43
N GLY A 115 7.05 -6.88 -11.89
CA GLY A 115 8.44 -7.36 -11.93
C GLY A 115 8.82 -8.11 -13.21
N LYS A 116 7.89 -8.30 -14.15
CA LYS A 116 8.18 -8.94 -15.44
C LYS A 116 8.87 -7.93 -16.36
N VAL A 117 10.10 -8.24 -16.75
CA VAL A 117 10.93 -7.50 -17.72
C VAL A 117 10.64 -8.00 -19.13
#